data_AF-A0A7K4EX74-F1
#
_entry.id   AF-A0A7K4EX74-F1
#
_cell.length_a   1.000
_cell.length_b   1.000
_cell.length_c   1.000
_cell.angle_alpha   90.00
_cell.angle_beta   90.00
_cell.angle_gamma   90.00
#
_symmetry.space_group_name_H-M   'P 1'
#
loop_
_entity.id
_entity.type
_entity.pdbx_description
1 polymer ?
#
loop_
_entity_poly.entity_id
_entity_poly.type
_entity_poly.pdbx_seq_one_letter_code
_entity_poly.pdbx_strand_id
1 'polypeptide(L)'
;MKYLLIFSIIFVISSAYAQTPFRDTAGLTLNGIEWCEENYQLYYFMGNDFFEHHNHSIESRLCGNLYNDKLWLYSEPDRYQKLIEQSRVYYNLEIQESEIEAQEGKIDTKSVNIKEIPQEIAQQQKELEESIVVQEPNQVIESNEIEIENEITEEQIDDSQGGGCLIATAAYGSEMAPQVQLLREIRDNQLLNTNSGVSFMTGFNSLYYSFSPYIADMERQSPVFKEMVKIGITPLLSSLSVMQYAETDSEVVTYGIGVILMNLGMYVGVPAMLLYQIKNKRKKWF
;
A
#
# COMPACT_ATOMS: atom_id res chain seq x y z
N MET A 1 3.38 -39.83 23.61
CA MET A 1 4.24 -38.89 22.86
C MET A 1 4.62 -39.49 21.52
N LYS A 2 3.70 -39.47 20.53
CA LYS A 2 3.98 -39.99 19.17
C LYS A 2 3.10 -39.40 18.04
N TYR A 3 2.35 -38.33 18.30
CA TYR A 3 1.43 -37.72 17.32
C TYR A 3 1.65 -36.20 17.13
N LEU A 4 2.82 -35.67 17.51
CA LEU A 4 3.11 -34.23 17.50
C LEU A 4 4.03 -33.78 16.35
N LEU A 5 4.30 -34.65 15.37
CA LEU A 5 5.31 -34.40 14.32
C LEU A 5 4.81 -34.60 12.88
N ILE A 6 3.51 -34.44 12.60
CA ILE A 6 2.97 -34.62 11.23
C ILE A 6 2.26 -33.37 10.68
N PHE A 7 2.13 -32.29 11.46
CA PHE A 7 1.43 -31.08 10.99
C PHE A 7 2.33 -30.00 10.34
N SER A 8 3.62 -30.29 10.08
CA SER A 8 4.60 -29.25 9.70
C SER A 8 5.08 -29.29 8.23
N ILE A 9 4.50 -30.10 7.33
CA ILE A 9 5.07 -30.29 5.97
C ILE A 9 4.00 -30.26 4.86
N ILE A 10 2.94 -29.46 5.00
CA ILE A 10 1.99 -29.23 3.88
C ILE A 10 1.59 -27.74 3.86
N PHE A 11 2.56 -26.86 3.65
CA PHE A 11 2.29 -25.47 3.24
C PHE A 11 3.33 -24.95 2.24
N VAL A 12 3.97 -25.88 1.51
CA VAL A 12 4.90 -25.57 0.43
C VAL A 12 4.46 -26.39 -0.77
N ILE A 13 3.52 -25.88 -1.56
CA ILE A 13 3.40 -26.11 -3.01
C ILE A 13 2.54 -24.96 -3.57
N SER A 14 3.24 -24.04 -4.22
CA SER A 14 2.87 -23.35 -5.47
C SER A 14 1.51 -22.66 -5.56
N SER A 15 1.47 -21.38 -5.19
CA SER A 15 0.58 -20.41 -5.83
C SER A 15 1.20 -20.02 -7.17
N ALA A 16 0.64 -20.50 -8.29
CA ALA A 16 0.88 -19.88 -9.58
C ALA A 16 0.30 -18.46 -9.51
N TYR A 17 1.19 -17.49 -9.70
CA TYR A 17 0.99 -16.08 -9.41
C TYR A 17 0.12 -15.43 -10.49
N ALA A 18 -1.02 -14.84 -10.09
CA ALA A 18 -1.60 -13.76 -10.87
C ALA A 18 -0.63 -12.57 -10.76
N GLN A 19 -0.02 -12.19 -11.89
CA GLN A 19 0.92 -11.08 -11.97
C GLN A 19 0.14 -9.78 -11.81
N THR A 20 0.08 -9.23 -10.59
CA THR A 20 -0.20 -7.80 -10.42
C THR A 20 1.03 -7.02 -10.85
N PRO A 21 0.89 -5.78 -11.35
CA PRO A 21 1.99 -5.01 -11.94
C PRO A 21 3.12 -4.65 -10.95
N PHE A 22 3.09 -5.09 -9.69
CA PHE A 22 4.05 -4.67 -8.66
C PHE A 22 4.54 -5.75 -7.70
N ARG A 23 4.08 -7.00 -7.82
CA ARG A 23 4.21 -7.94 -6.71
C ARG A 23 5.66 -8.24 -6.29
N ASP A 24 6.65 -8.01 -7.16
CA ASP A 24 8.02 -8.48 -6.92
C ASP A 24 9.12 -7.39 -6.86
N THR A 25 8.82 -6.10 -7.09
CA THR A 25 9.91 -5.15 -7.41
C THR A 25 10.01 -3.82 -6.67
N ALA A 26 9.18 -3.46 -5.67
CA ALA A 26 9.34 -2.18 -4.94
C ALA A 26 9.52 -0.95 -5.88
N GLY A 27 8.67 -0.87 -6.91
CA GLY A 27 8.73 0.12 -8.00
C GLY A 27 7.90 -0.35 -9.21
N LEU A 28 7.69 0.52 -10.22
CA LEU A 28 6.89 0.25 -11.43
C LEU A 28 7.54 -0.83 -12.30
N THR A 29 6.70 -1.77 -12.77
CA THR A 29 7.06 -2.69 -13.87
C THR A 29 6.86 -2.00 -15.21
N LEU A 30 7.20 -2.70 -16.30
CA LEU A 30 6.94 -2.20 -17.66
C LEU A 30 5.47 -1.81 -17.86
N ASN A 31 4.53 -2.69 -17.49
CA ASN A 31 3.10 -2.42 -17.56
C ASN A 31 2.70 -1.21 -16.69
N GLY A 32 3.39 -1.01 -15.55
CA GLY A 32 3.18 0.17 -14.72
C GLY A 32 3.62 1.47 -15.40
N ILE A 33 4.74 1.46 -16.13
CA ILE A 33 5.16 2.61 -16.94
C ILE A 33 4.18 2.86 -18.08
N GLU A 34 3.77 1.81 -18.81
CA GLU A 34 2.75 1.93 -19.87
C GLU A 34 1.46 2.55 -19.33
N TRP A 35 1.01 2.12 -18.15
CA TRP A 35 -0.14 2.72 -17.48
C TRP A 35 0.06 4.21 -17.17
N CYS A 36 1.26 4.62 -16.72
CA CYS A 36 1.56 6.05 -16.56
C CYS A 36 1.44 6.79 -17.91
N GLU A 37 1.93 6.23 -19.00
CA GLU A 37 1.84 6.89 -20.31
C GLU A 37 0.39 7.08 -20.78
N GLU A 38 -0.43 6.05 -20.61
CA GLU A 38 -1.86 6.08 -20.95
C GLU A 38 -2.63 7.14 -20.15
N ASN A 39 -2.21 7.39 -18.89
CA ASN A 39 -2.88 8.28 -17.96
C ASN A 39 -2.24 9.67 -17.85
N TYR A 40 -1.14 9.94 -18.55
CA TYR A 40 -0.44 11.23 -18.47
C TYR A 40 -1.30 12.43 -18.89
N GLN A 41 -2.10 12.27 -19.96
CA GLN A 41 -3.01 13.33 -20.40
C GLN A 41 -4.11 13.61 -19.38
N LEU A 42 -4.58 12.57 -18.69
CA LEU A 42 -5.58 12.70 -17.63
C LEU A 42 -5.00 13.47 -16.44
N TYR A 43 -3.79 13.11 -16.00
CA TYR A 43 -3.06 13.85 -14.96
C TYR A 43 -2.85 15.32 -15.34
N TYR A 44 -2.40 15.61 -16.57
CA TYR A 44 -2.20 16.98 -17.04
C TYR A 44 -3.48 17.82 -17.00
N PHE A 45 -4.63 17.22 -17.27
CA PHE A 45 -5.92 17.90 -17.25
C PHE A 45 -6.50 18.05 -15.83
N MET A 46 -6.36 17.03 -14.99
CA MET A 46 -6.99 16.97 -13.67
C MET A 46 -6.12 17.54 -12.54
N GLY A 47 -4.80 17.60 -12.73
CA GLY A 47 -3.87 18.01 -11.67
C GLY A 47 -4.02 17.13 -10.42
N ASN A 48 -4.26 17.75 -9.27
CA ASN A 48 -4.39 17.04 -7.98
C ASN A 48 -5.61 16.09 -7.92
N ASP A 49 -6.67 16.36 -8.68
CA ASP A 49 -7.86 15.49 -8.70
C ASP A 49 -7.58 14.13 -9.35
N PHE A 50 -6.45 13.99 -10.05
CA PHE A 50 -5.98 12.73 -10.61
C PHE A 50 -5.80 11.66 -9.53
N PHE A 51 -5.21 12.03 -8.38
CA PHE A 51 -4.94 11.08 -7.31
C PHE A 51 -6.23 10.59 -6.66
N GLU A 52 -7.20 11.49 -6.44
CA GLU A 52 -8.54 11.14 -5.97
C GLU A 52 -9.26 10.20 -6.95
N HIS A 53 -9.17 10.49 -8.25
CA HIS A 53 -9.78 9.66 -9.30
C HIS A 53 -9.25 8.23 -9.31
N HIS A 54 -7.97 8.05 -8.97
CA HIS A 54 -7.31 6.75 -8.87
C HIS A 54 -7.22 6.24 -7.42
N ASN A 55 -8.09 6.71 -6.52
CA ASN A 55 -8.20 6.25 -5.14
C ASN A 55 -6.87 6.26 -4.38
N HIS A 56 -5.98 7.22 -4.68
CA HIS A 56 -4.65 7.35 -4.10
C HIS A 56 -3.81 6.08 -4.25
N SER A 57 -3.95 5.38 -5.37
CA SER A 57 -3.16 4.17 -5.62
C SER A 57 -1.67 4.48 -5.70
N ILE A 58 -0.83 3.49 -5.40
CA ILE A 58 0.63 3.60 -5.52
C ILE A 58 1.01 4.06 -6.92
N GLU A 59 0.38 3.47 -7.93
CA GLU A 59 0.63 3.76 -9.33
C GLU A 59 0.37 5.23 -9.62
N SER A 60 -0.78 5.75 -9.19
CA SER A 60 -1.11 7.16 -9.41
C SER A 60 -0.06 8.10 -8.79
N ARG A 61 0.40 7.83 -7.56
CA ARG A 61 1.41 8.62 -6.86
C ARG A 61 2.79 8.52 -7.50
N LEU A 62 3.24 7.31 -7.81
CA LEU A 62 4.52 7.08 -8.48
C LEU A 62 4.55 7.68 -9.88
N CYS A 63 3.47 7.55 -10.64
CA CYS A 63 3.35 8.20 -11.94
C CYS A 63 3.36 9.73 -11.78
N GLY A 64 2.67 10.28 -10.78
CA GLY A 64 2.75 11.71 -10.44
C GLY A 64 4.18 12.19 -10.22
N ASN A 65 4.97 11.46 -9.43
CA ASN A 65 6.39 11.75 -9.22
C ASN A 65 7.20 11.66 -10.52
N LEU A 66 6.96 10.62 -11.32
CA LEU A 66 7.62 10.47 -12.62
C LEU A 66 7.26 11.60 -13.58
N TYR A 67 6.00 12.02 -13.67
CA TYR A 67 5.56 13.11 -14.56
C TYR A 67 6.25 14.44 -14.27
N ASN A 68 6.59 14.66 -13.00
CA ASN A 68 7.30 15.85 -12.53
C ASN A 68 8.84 15.71 -12.63
N ASP A 69 9.34 14.51 -12.98
CA ASP A 69 10.76 14.23 -13.17
C ASP A 69 11.23 14.62 -14.58
N LYS A 70 12.46 15.14 -14.69
CA LYS A 70 13.12 15.43 -15.98
C LYS A 70 13.21 14.18 -16.87
N LEU A 71 13.34 12.99 -16.28
CA LEU A 71 13.40 11.71 -16.97
C LEU A 71 12.11 11.37 -17.72
N TRP A 72 10.97 11.99 -17.41
CA TRP A 72 9.72 11.72 -18.13
C TRP A 72 9.80 12.03 -19.63
N LEU A 73 10.47 13.15 -19.95
CA LEU A 73 10.65 13.66 -21.31
C LEU A 73 11.83 13.01 -22.05
N TYR A 74 12.60 12.15 -21.38
CA TYR A 74 13.71 11.43 -21.97
C TYR A 74 13.19 10.43 -23.03
N SER A 75 13.85 10.31 -24.18
CA SER A 75 13.33 9.56 -25.34
C SER A 75 14.31 8.57 -25.98
N GLU A 76 15.42 8.27 -25.32
CA GLU A 76 16.41 7.30 -25.80
C GLU A 76 15.92 5.84 -25.63
N PRO A 77 16.55 4.85 -26.29
CA PRO A 77 16.10 3.46 -26.27
C PRO A 77 16.03 2.80 -24.89
N ASP A 78 16.80 3.29 -23.91
CA ASP A 78 16.84 2.80 -22.53
C ASP A 78 15.86 3.55 -21.59
N ARG A 79 14.99 4.41 -22.14
CA ARG A 79 14.00 5.20 -21.39
C ARG A 79 13.18 4.37 -20.40
N TYR A 80 12.54 3.29 -20.84
CA TYR A 80 11.71 2.46 -19.96
C TYR A 80 12.51 1.87 -18.79
N GLN A 81 13.78 1.49 -19.02
CA GLN A 81 14.62 0.99 -17.94
C GLN A 81 14.93 2.09 -16.91
N LYS A 82 15.26 3.30 -17.38
CA LYS A 82 15.49 4.45 -16.49
C LYS A 82 14.25 4.83 -15.70
N LEU A 83 13.07 4.85 -16.33
CA LEU A 83 11.81 5.17 -15.64
C LEU A 83 11.46 4.10 -14.60
N ILE A 84 11.66 2.82 -14.92
CA ILE A 84 11.50 1.72 -13.95
C ILE A 84 12.46 1.88 -12.78
N GLU A 85 13.74 2.19 -13.03
CA GLU A 85 14.73 2.40 -11.98
C GLU A 85 14.38 3.61 -11.11
N GLN A 86 14.04 4.74 -11.74
CA GLN A 86 13.64 5.96 -11.05
C GLN A 86 12.37 5.77 -10.22
N SER A 87 11.41 4.98 -10.72
CA SER A 87 10.19 4.68 -9.96
C SER A 87 10.46 3.94 -8.66
N ARG A 88 11.56 3.17 -8.56
CA ARG A 88 11.97 2.51 -7.32
C ARG A 88 12.48 3.53 -6.29
N VAL A 89 13.16 4.56 -6.76
CA VAL A 89 13.59 5.69 -5.92
C VAL A 89 12.37 6.38 -5.34
N TYR A 90 11.40 6.73 -6.19
CA TYR A 90 10.14 7.34 -5.74
C TYR A 90 9.33 6.43 -4.83
N TYR A 91 9.29 5.12 -5.10
CA TYR A 91 8.64 4.16 -4.21
C TYR A 91 9.25 4.16 -2.81
N ASN A 92 10.58 4.16 -2.71
CA ASN A 92 11.25 4.20 -1.40
C ASN A 92 11.00 5.53 -0.68
N LEU A 93 10.93 6.64 -1.40
CA LEU A 93 10.60 7.96 -0.83
C LEU A 93 9.16 7.99 -0.30
N GLU A 94 8.19 7.55 -1.08
CA GLU A 94 6.79 7.45 -0.66
C GLU A 94 6.63 6.52 0.55
N ILE A 95 7.39 5.42 0.61
CA ILE A 95 7.42 4.53 1.78
C ILE A 95 7.92 5.28 3.01
N GLN A 96 9.03 6.03 2.89
CA GLN A 96 9.62 6.78 4.01
C GLN A 96 8.69 7.90 4.49
N GLU A 97 8.06 8.64 3.58
CA GLU A 97 7.08 9.67 3.91
C GLU A 97 5.87 9.06 4.62
N SER A 98 5.31 7.98 4.06
CA SER A 98 4.25 7.20 4.69
C SER A 98 4.64 6.63 6.06
N GLU A 99 5.91 6.30 6.28
CA GLU A 99 6.41 5.86 7.60
C GLU A 99 6.42 6.98 8.64
N ILE A 100 6.75 8.20 8.22
CA ILE A 100 6.71 9.39 9.08
C ILE A 100 5.26 9.75 9.38
N GLU A 101 4.41 9.80 8.37
CA GLU A 101 2.97 10.00 8.48
C GLU A 101 2.31 9.01 9.44
N ALA A 102 2.63 7.72 9.31
CA ALA A 102 2.11 6.68 10.18
C ALA A 102 2.55 6.87 11.64
N GLN A 103 3.72 7.47 11.91
CA GLN A 103 4.17 7.82 13.26
C GLN A 103 3.48 9.07 13.80
N GLU A 104 3.26 10.08 12.96
CA GLU A 104 2.60 11.34 13.33
C GLU A 104 1.07 11.24 13.39
N GLY A 105 0.51 10.22 12.75
CA GLY A 105 -0.93 10.03 12.62
C GLY A 105 -1.62 10.92 11.59
N LYS A 106 -0.86 11.42 10.62
CA LYS A 106 -1.37 12.13 9.46
C LYS A 106 -1.42 11.17 8.28
N ILE A 107 -2.29 11.45 7.31
CA ILE A 107 -2.31 10.77 6.02
C ILE A 107 -2.19 11.86 4.97
N ASP A 108 -1.08 11.92 4.26
CA ASP A 108 -0.98 12.76 3.06
C ASP A 108 -1.54 11.98 1.87
N THR A 109 -2.45 12.62 1.15
CA THR A 109 -3.05 12.08 -0.05
C THR A 109 -2.24 12.42 -1.31
N LYS A 110 -1.24 13.30 -1.22
CA LYS A 110 -0.49 13.83 -2.36
C LYS A 110 0.77 13.01 -2.66
N SER A 111 1.32 13.22 -3.85
CA SER A 111 2.61 12.67 -4.26
C SER A 111 3.77 13.43 -3.63
N VAL A 112 4.87 12.73 -3.32
CA VAL A 112 6.11 13.32 -2.77
C VAL A 112 6.50 14.60 -3.51
N ASN A 113 6.56 15.73 -2.80
CA ASN A 113 7.09 16.96 -3.37
C ASN A 113 8.63 16.89 -3.42
N ILE A 114 9.17 16.60 -4.60
CA ILE A 114 10.62 16.43 -4.85
C ILE A 114 11.45 17.64 -4.39
N LYS A 115 10.85 18.83 -4.25
CA LYS A 115 11.56 20.04 -3.80
C LYS A 115 11.93 20.04 -2.30
N GLU A 116 11.40 19.11 -1.49
CA GLU A 116 11.62 19.08 -0.03
C GLU A 116 12.47 17.90 0.48
N ILE A 117 13.14 17.16 -0.42
CA ILE A 117 13.93 15.99 -0.04
C ILE A 117 15.31 16.40 0.55
N PRO A 118 15.80 15.77 1.65
CA PRO A 118 17.09 16.09 2.26
C PRO A 118 18.29 16.00 1.30
N GLN A 119 19.28 16.88 1.52
CA GLN A 119 20.47 17.10 0.67
C GLN A 119 21.28 15.84 0.30
N GLU A 120 21.10 14.74 1.03
CA GLU A 120 21.79 13.47 0.81
C GLU A 120 21.36 12.75 -0.49
N ILE A 121 20.12 12.97 -0.95
CA ILE A 121 19.58 12.38 -2.21
C ILE A 121 19.96 13.23 -3.43
N ALA A 122 20.07 14.55 -3.26
CA ALA A 122 20.62 15.44 -4.30
C ALA A 122 22.08 15.07 -4.64
N GLN A 123 22.81 14.47 -3.70
CA GLN A 123 24.18 14.03 -3.91
C GLN A 123 24.26 12.73 -4.73
N GLN A 124 23.29 11.83 -4.59
CA GLN A 124 23.15 10.64 -5.44
C GLN A 124 22.72 11.01 -6.87
N GLN A 125 21.84 12.00 -7.02
CA GLN A 125 21.49 12.58 -8.32
C GLN A 125 22.71 13.20 -9.01
N LYS A 126 23.58 13.87 -8.25
CA LYS A 126 24.81 14.48 -8.76
C LYS A 126 25.85 13.45 -9.24
N GLU A 127 25.94 12.30 -8.58
CA GLU A 127 26.82 11.18 -9.00
C GLU A 127 26.35 10.57 -10.33
N LEU A 128 25.04 10.58 -10.59
CA LEU A 128 24.46 10.19 -11.89
C LEU A 128 24.69 11.28 -12.96
N GLU A 129 24.57 12.57 -12.61
CA GLU A 129 24.84 13.69 -13.50
C GLU A 129 26.32 13.77 -13.92
N GLU A 130 27.26 13.39 -13.05
CA GLU A 130 28.70 13.40 -13.35
C GLU A 130 29.10 12.31 -14.36
N SER A 131 28.27 11.28 -14.54
CA SER A 131 28.42 10.28 -15.62
C SER A 131 27.99 10.80 -17.00
N ILE A 132 27.30 11.95 -17.06
CA ILE A 132 26.67 12.52 -18.26
C ILE A 132 27.51 13.66 -18.88
N VAL A 133 28.54 14.18 -18.19
CA VAL A 133 29.34 15.31 -18.69
C VAL A 133 30.52 14.86 -19.55
N VAL A 134 30.26 14.45 -20.79
CA VAL A 134 31.19 14.68 -21.92
C VAL A 134 30.39 15.14 -23.14
N GLN A 135 30.05 16.43 -23.16
CA GLN A 135 30.18 17.38 -24.28
C GLN A 135 29.12 18.48 -24.22
N GLU A 136 29.56 19.67 -23.80
CA GLU A 136 28.99 20.95 -24.23
C GLU A 136 29.46 21.28 -25.68
N PRO A 137 28.80 22.19 -26.45
CA PRO A 137 28.37 23.50 -25.96
C PRO A 137 27.03 24.09 -26.45
N ASN A 138 26.50 24.98 -25.59
CA ASN A 138 25.74 26.20 -25.85
C ASN A 138 24.43 26.12 -26.68
N GLN A 139 23.30 26.54 -26.07
CA GLN A 139 22.76 27.89 -26.25
C GLN A 139 21.70 28.24 -25.18
N VAL A 140 21.80 29.48 -24.72
CA VAL A 140 21.00 30.20 -23.73
C VAL A 140 19.58 30.48 -24.22
N ILE A 141 18.54 30.18 -23.44
CA ILE A 141 17.29 30.97 -23.42
C ILE A 141 16.77 31.12 -21.98
N GLU A 142 16.44 32.37 -21.69
CA GLU A 142 16.06 33.07 -20.47
C GLU A 142 14.74 32.59 -19.84
N SER A 143 14.74 32.30 -18.54
CA SER A 143 13.55 32.00 -17.74
C SER A 143 13.03 33.26 -17.06
N ASN A 144 11.82 33.70 -17.42
CA ASN A 144 11.08 34.67 -16.64
C ASN A 144 10.30 33.95 -15.52
N GLU A 145 10.58 34.39 -14.30
CA GLU A 145 9.99 34.00 -13.03
C GLU A 145 8.62 34.67 -12.87
N ILE A 146 7.60 33.91 -12.47
CA ILE A 146 6.33 34.46 -11.98
C ILE A 146 6.07 33.82 -10.61
N GLU A 147 6.31 34.60 -9.56
CA GLU A 147 5.82 34.36 -8.21
C GLU A 147 4.29 34.47 -8.19
N ILE A 148 3.61 33.47 -7.64
CA ILE A 148 2.26 33.62 -7.09
C ILE A 148 2.30 33.10 -5.66
N GLU A 149 2.47 34.05 -4.75
CA GLU A 149 2.08 33.97 -3.35
C GLU A 149 0.54 33.96 -3.28
N ASN A 150 -0.03 33.06 -2.48
CA ASN A 150 -1.35 33.16 -1.83
C ASN A 150 -1.45 31.99 -0.82
N GLU A 151 -1.18 32.27 0.46
CA GLU A 151 -2.20 32.50 1.49
C GLU A 151 -2.87 31.20 1.94
N ILE A 152 -2.27 30.61 2.99
CA ILE A 152 -2.76 29.44 3.70
C ILE A 152 -3.95 29.90 4.56
N THR A 153 -5.15 29.51 4.17
CA THR A 153 -6.30 29.49 5.08
C THR A 153 -6.38 28.08 5.64
N GLU A 154 -6.12 27.94 6.94
CA GLU A 154 -6.34 26.70 7.69
C GLU A 154 -7.83 26.38 7.71
N GLU A 155 -8.32 25.67 6.70
CA GLU A 155 -9.58 24.93 6.81
C GLU A 155 -9.31 23.58 7.47
N GLN A 156 -10.03 23.37 8.58
CA GLN A 156 -10.10 22.12 9.30
C GLN A 156 -10.51 21.01 8.34
N ILE A 157 -9.57 20.10 8.05
CA ILE A 157 -9.84 18.89 7.29
C ILE A 157 -10.75 18.02 8.14
N ASP A 158 -12.03 17.99 7.75
CA ASP A 158 -12.98 16.98 8.19
C ASP A 158 -12.43 15.60 7.78
N ASP A 159 -11.95 14.87 8.78
CA ASP A 159 -11.31 13.54 8.73
C ASP A 159 -12.28 12.41 8.28
N SER A 160 -13.25 12.74 7.41
CA SER A 160 -14.33 11.86 6.98
C SER A 160 -14.13 11.25 5.59
N GLN A 161 -13.03 11.57 4.89
CA GLN A 161 -12.68 10.95 3.60
C GLN A 161 -11.22 10.50 3.53
N GLY A 162 -10.93 9.37 4.17
CA GLY A 162 -9.69 8.63 3.95
C GLY A 162 -9.96 7.15 4.10
N GLY A 163 -10.19 6.46 2.99
CA GLY A 163 -10.40 5.01 2.93
C GLY A 163 -9.17 4.16 3.29
N GLY A 164 -8.34 4.60 4.25
CA GLY A 164 -7.05 3.98 4.60
C GLY A 164 -7.18 2.76 5.50
N CYS A 165 -6.22 1.83 5.40
CA CYS A 165 -6.14 0.67 6.28
C CYS A 165 -5.39 1.00 7.59
N LEU A 166 -5.87 1.99 8.37
CA LEU A 166 -5.23 2.57 9.56
C LEU A 166 -4.49 1.58 10.49
N ILE A 167 -5.16 0.49 10.90
CA ILE A 167 -4.57 -0.54 11.77
C ILE A 167 -3.40 -1.25 11.07
N ALA A 168 -3.58 -1.62 9.80
CA ALA A 168 -2.53 -2.29 9.05
C ALA A 168 -1.36 -1.32 8.78
N THR A 169 -1.64 -0.06 8.47
CA THR A 169 -0.64 1.01 8.33
C THR A 169 0.17 1.16 9.61
N ALA A 170 -0.48 1.27 10.78
CA ALA A 170 0.23 1.39 12.05
C ALA A 170 1.07 0.14 12.37
N ALA A 171 0.53 -1.06 12.09
CA ALA A 171 1.20 -2.34 12.32
C ALA A 171 2.43 -2.56 11.42
N TYR A 172 2.32 -2.25 10.13
CA TYR A 172 3.38 -2.48 9.13
C TYR A 172 4.29 -1.27 8.90
N GLY A 173 3.90 -0.10 9.42
CA GLY A 173 4.70 1.11 9.44
C GLY A 173 4.43 2.05 8.28
N SER A 174 3.85 1.62 7.17
CA SER A 174 3.68 2.45 5.97
C SER A 174 2.37 2.12 5.26
N GLU A 175 1.69 3.14 4.72
CA GLU A 175 0.58 2.97 3.80
C GLU A 175 1.02 2.21 2.54
N MET A 176 2.29 2.36 2.15
CA MET A 176 2.89 1.73 0.98
C MET A 176 3.43 0.31 1.26
N ALA A 177 3.31 -0.17 2.50
CA ALA A 177 3.76 -1.50 2.87
C ALA A 177 3.05 -2.58 2.03
N PRO A 178 3.77 -3.63 1.55
CA PRO A 178 3.19 -4.65 0.68
C PRO A 178 1.91 -5.31 1.23
N GLN A 179 1.83 -5.45 2.56
CA GLN A 179 0.69 -6.02 3.25
C GLN A 179 -0.53 -5.11 3.22
N VAL A 180 -0.34 -3.79 3.32
CA VAL A 180 -1.41 -2.79 3.23
C VAL A 180 -1.90 -2.68 1.79
N GLN A 181 -0.97 -2.74 0.83
CA GLN A 181 -1.29 -2.68 -0.59
C GLN A 181 -2.06 -3.91 -1.07
N LEU A 182 -1.71 -5.09 -0.58
CA LEU A 182 -2.51 -6.29 -0.80
C LEU A 182 -3.99 -6.08 -0.40
N LEU A 183 -4.25 -5.40 0.72
CA LEU A 183 -5.63 -5.12 1.16
C LEU A 183 -6.33 -4.15 0.22
N ARG A 184 -5.63 -3.10 -0.24
CA ARG A 184 -6.15 -2.13 -1.21
C ARG A 184 -6.48 -2.80 -2.54
N GLU A 185 -5.56 -3.59 -3.09
CA GLU A 185 -5.76 -4.32 -4.34
C GLU A 185 -6.98 -5.24 -4.27
N ILE A 186 -7.16 -5.99 -3.18
CA ILE A 186 -8.34 -6.85 -2.99
C ILE A 186 -9.61 -5.99 -2.92
N ARG A 187 -9.58 -4.89 -2.15
CA ARG A 187 -10.73 -4.00 -2.02
C ARG A 187 -11.12 -3.42 -3.39
N ASP A 188 -10.18 -2.78 -4.06
CA ASP A 188 -10.45 -1.98 -5.26
C ASP A 188 -10.72 -2.88 -6.48
N ASN A 189 -9.92 -3.93 -6.66
CA ASN A 189 -10.02 -4.76 -7.87
C ASN A 189 -11.02 -5.92 -7.75
N GLN A 190 -11.33 -6.39 -6.53
CA GLN A 190 -12.20 -7.56 -6.33
C GLN A 190 -13.51 -7.17 -5.66
N LEU A 191 -13.48 -6.43 -4.55
CA LEU A 191 -14.69 -6.13 -3.79
C LEU A 191 -15.54 -5.02 -4.42
N LEU A 192 -14.94 -3.87 -4.73
CA LEU A 192 -15.68 -2.70 -5.23
C LEU A 192 -16.21 -2.86 -6.65
N ASN A 193 -15.70 -3.85 -7.39
CA ASN A 193 -16.20 -4.21 -8.72
C ASN A 193 -17.46 -5.10 -8.67
N THR A 194 -17.94 -5.49 -7.49
CA THR A 194 -19.12 -6.37 -7.31
C THR A 194 -20.18 -5.73 -6.40
N ASN A 195 -21.45 -6.01 -6.64
CA ASN A 195 -22.54 -5.45 -5.80
C ASN A 195 -22.46 -5.99 -4.37
N SER A 196 -22.15 -7.27 -4.25
CA SER A 196 -21.98 -7.95 -2.96
C SER A 196 -20.81 -7.37 -2.16
N GLY A 197 -19.68 -7.11 -2.82
CA GLY A 197 -18.51 -6.52 -2.19
C GLY A 197 -18.73 -5.07 -1.75
N VAL A 198 -19.38 -4.24 -2.56
CA VAL A 198 -19.75 -2.84 -2.18
C VAL A 198 -20.63 -2.81 -0.94
N SER A 199 -21.65 -3.68 -0.87
CA SER A 199 -22.55 -3.77 0.29
C SER A 199 -21.79 -4.20 1.55
N PHE A 200 -20.93 -5.22 1.44
CA PHE A 200 -20.06 -5.66 2.53
C PHE A 200 -19.13 -4.54 3.01
N MET A 201 -18.43 -3.88 2.08
CA MET A 201 -17.48 -2.80 2.40
C MET A 201 -18.15 -1.60 3.05
N THR A 202 -19.38 -1.27 2.65
CA THR A 202 -20.15 -0.19 3.29
C THR A 202 -20.39 -0.48 4.78
N GLY A 203 -20.85 -1.69 5.11
CA GLY A 203 -21.07 -2.10 6.50
C GLY A 203 -19.77 -2.26 7.28
N PHE A 204 -18.76 -2.86 6.64
CA PHE A 204 -17.43 -3.04 7.23
C PHE A 204 -16.79 -1.69 7.58
N ASN A 205 -16.79 -0.73 6.66
CA ASN A 205 -16.18 0.58 6.86
C ASN A 205 -16.81 1.33 8.04
N SER A 206 -18.14 1.31 8.15
CA SER A 206 -18.85 1.96 9.27
C SER A 206 -18.38 1.43 10.63
N LEU A 207 -18.19 0.11 10.74
CA LEU A 207 -17.66 -0.49 11.96
C LEU A 207 -16.16 -0.23 12.11
N TYR A 208 -15.37 -0.48 11.07
CA TYR A 208 -13.92 -0.35 11.08
C TYR A 208 -13.46 1.03 11.53
N TYR A 209 -13.95 2.10 10.88
CA TYR A 209 -13.55 3.47 11.21
C TYR A 209 -14.10 3.97 12.55
N SER A 210 -15.05 3.28 13.17
CA SER A 210 -15.53 3.62 14.52
C SER A 210 -14.52 3.30 15.63
N PHE A 211 -13.56 2.42 15.38
CA PHE A 211 -12.55 2.02 16.38
C PHE A 211 -11.12 2.03 15.86
N SER A 212 -10.90 1.96 14.55
CA SER A 212 -9.57 1.84 13.96
C SER A 212 -8.63 3.01 14.30
N PRO A 213 -9.07 4.28 14.40
CA PRO A 213 -8.16 5.37 14.80
C PRO A 213 -7.60 5.16 16.20
N TYR A 214 -8.45 4.77 17.16
CA TYR A 214 -8.04 4.52 18.53
C TYR A 214 -7.03 3.37 18.65
N ILE A 215 -7.23 2.29 17.90
CA ILE A 215 -6.29 1.16 17.86
C ILE A 215 -4.96 1.58 17.22
N ALA A 216 -4.99 2.31 16.10
CA ALA A 216 -3.79 2.80 15.44
C ALA A 216 -2.98 3.74 16.35
N ASP A 217 -3.65 4.62 17.11
CA ASP A 217 -3.00 5.49 18.09
C ASP A 217 -2.32 4.68 19.21
N MET A 218 -2.95 3.61 19.69
CA MET A 218 -2.36 2.71 20.68
C MET A 218 -1.11 1.99 20.13
N GLU A 219 -1.11 1.62 18.84
CA GLU A 219 0.06 1.02 18.18
C GLU A 219 1.23 1.99 18.08
N ARG A 220 0.97 3.26 17.76
CA ARG A 220 2.01 4.31 17.73
C ARG A 220 2.64 4.56 19.10
N GLN A 221 1.84 4.49 20.17
CA GLN A 221 2.31 4.74 21.53
C GLN A 221 3.09 3.56 22.14
N SER A 222 2.88 2.34 21.65
CA SER A 222 3.45 1.13 22.25
C SER A 222 3.97 0.15 21.18
N PRO A 223 5.31 0.07 20.99
CA PRO A 223 5.92 -0.88 20.05
C PRO A 223 5.55 -2.34 20.35
N VAL A 224 5.34 -2.69 21.62
CA VAL A 224 4.91 -4.03 22.02
C VAL A 224 3.47 -4.29 21.58
N PHE A 225 2.58 -3.29 21.71
CA PHE A 225 1.20 -3.41 21.23
C PHE A 225 1.14 -3.52 19.71
N LYS A 226 1.91 -2.69 19.00
CA LYS A 226 2.11 -2.79 17.54
C LYS A 226 2.49 -4.22 17.10
N GLU A 227 3.51 -4.81 17.72
CA GLU A 227 3.92 -6.19 17.36
C GLU A 227 2.87 -7.24 17.71
N MET A 228 2.12 -7.07 18.80
CA MET A 228 0.98 -7.95 19.10
C MET A 228 -0.14 -7.84 18.06
N VAL A 229 -0.48 -6.62 17.63
CA VAL A 229 -1.47 -6.39 16.57
C VAL A 229 -0.96 -6.99 15.26
N LYS A 230 0.29 -6.73 14.88
CA LYS A 230 0.93 -7.28 13.68
C LYS A 230 0.88 -8.81 13.64
N ILE A 231 1.29 -9.50 14.72
CA ILE A 231 1.18 -10.95 14.85
C ILE A 231 -0.29 -11.38 14.77
N GLY A 232 -1.18 -10.61 15.39
CA GLY A 232 -2.61 -10.84 15.38
C GLY A 232 -3.22 -10.77 13.99
N ILE A 233 -2.87 -9.78 13.15
CA ILE A 233 -3.48 -9.57 11.84
C ILE A 233 -2.78 -10.33 10.71
N THR A 234 -1.50 -10.70 10.85
CA THR A 234 -0.75 -11.38 9.77
C THR A 234 -1.46 -12.64 9.22
N PRO A 235 -1.99 -13.57 10.05
CA PRO A 235 -2.71 -14.73 9.54
C PRO A 235 -4.01 -14.36 8.82
N LEU A 236 -4.72 -13.33 9.30
CA LEU A 236 -5.91 -12.78 8.65
C LEU A 236 -5.57 -12.28 7.25
N LEU A 237 -4.52 -11.46 7.10
CA LEU A 237 -4.06 -10.97 5.79
C LEU A 237 -3.68 -12.13 4.85
N SER A 238 -3.00 -13.15 5.38
CA SER A 238 -2.67 -14.33 4.58
C SER A 238 -3.89 -15.10 4.10
N SER A 239 -4.98 -15.16 4.88
CA SER A 239 -6.21 -15.82 4.44
C SER A 239 -6.98 -15.00 3.40
N LEU A 240 -6.89 -13.67 3.48
CA LEU A 240 -7.53 -12.73 2.55
C LEU A 240 -6.94 -12.82 1.14
N SER A 241 -5.71 -13.26 0.96
CA SER A 241 -5.11 -13.39 -0.38
C SER A 241 -5.88 -14.35 -1.31
N VAL A 242 -6.71 -15.24 -0.77
CA VAL A 242 -7.62 -16.09 -1.56
C VAL A 242 -8.65 -15.25 -2.33
N MET A 243 -9.01 -14.08 -1.83
CA MET A 243 -9.94 -13.16 -2.50
C MET A 243 -9.38 -12.58 -3.81
N GLN A 244 -8.07 -12.66 -4.05
CA GLN A 244 -7.47 -12.20 -5.32
C GLN A 244 -7.97 -12.97 -6.55
N TYR A 245 -8.61 -14.13 -6.34
CA TYR A 245 -9.15 -14.97 -7.41
C TYR A 245 -10.67 -14.80 -7.58
N ALA A 246 -11.29 -13.85 -6.88
CA ALA A 246 -12.75 -13.66 -6.87
C ALA A 246 -13.22 -12.71 -7.98
N GLU A 247 -13.31 -13.20 -9.22
CA GLU A 247 -13.66 -12.36 -10.39
C GLU A 247 -15.16 -12.06 -10.50
N THR A 248 -16.02 -12.90 -9.93
CA THR A 248 -17.49 -12.77 -10.03
C THR A 248 -18.17 -12.49 -8.69
N ASP A 249 -19.37 -11.87 -8.72
CA ASP A 249 -20.21 -11.63 -7.53
C ASP A 249 -20.41 -12.91 -6.68
N SER A 250 -20.63 -14.06 -7.32
CA SER A 250 -20.80 -15.34 -6.62
C SER A 250 -19.52 -15.85 -5.95
N GLU A 251 -18.36 -15.61 -6.56
CA GLU A 251 -17.06 -16.00 -6.01
C GLU A 251 -16.67 -15.09 -4.86
N VAL A 252 -16.92 -13.77 -4.95
CA VAL A 252 -16.72 -12.83 -3.84
C VAL A 252 -17.50 -13.28 -2.60
N VAL A 253 -18.76 -13.69 -2.77
CA VAL A 253 -19.57 -14.21 -1.66
C VAL A 253 -19.01 -15.54 -1.15
N THR A 254 -18.70 -16.49 -2.03
CA THR A 254 -18.26 -17.84 -1.67
C THR A 254 -16.89 -17.81 -0.96
N TYR A 255 -15.91 -17.13 -1.54
CA TYR A 255 -14.58 -16.96 -0.96
C TYR A 255 -14.65 -16.09 0.29
N GLY A 256 -15.45 -15.02 0.29
CA GLY A 256 -15.65 -14.17 1.46
C GLY A 256 -16.16 -14.95 2.68
N ILE A 257 -17.20 -15.78 2.49
CA ILE A 257 -17.71 -16.68 3.55
C ILE A 257 -16.61 -17.66 3.99
N GLY A 258 -15.87 -18.25 3.04
CA GLY A 258 -14.78 -19.17 3.33
C GLY A 258 -13.69 -18.53 4.19
N VAL A 259 -13.25 -17.32 3.84
CA VAL A 259 -12.27 -16.54 4.59
C VAL A 259 -12.80 -16.22 6.00
N ILE A 260 -14.04 -15.77 6.14
CA ILE A 260 -14.64 -15.50 7.45
C ILE A 260 -14.65 -16.75 8.33
N LEU A 261 -15.10 -17.90 7.79
CA LEU A 261 -15.13 -19.17 8.52
C LEU A 261 -13.74 -19.66 8.92
N MET A 262 -12.76 -19.51 8.02
CA MET A 262 -11.36 -19.86 8.27
C MET A 262 -10.79 -19.03 9.43
N ASN A 263 -11.03 -17.71 9.42
CA ASN A 263 -10.60 -16.81 10.50
C ASN A 263 -11.32 -17.10 11.81
N LEU A 264 -12.64 -17.35 11.81
CA LEU A 264 -13.37 -17.76 13.01
C LEU A 264 -12.80 -19.08 13.58
N GLY A 265 -12.47 -20.04 12.72
CA GLY A 265 -11.81 -21.27 13.11
C GLY A 265 -10.46 -21.02 13.79
N MET A 266 -9.65 -20.10 13.24
CA MET A 266 -8.32 -19.79 13.75
C MET A 266 -8.36 -18.97 15.05
N TYR A 267 -9.10 -17.86 15.09
CA TYR A 267 -9.11 -16.92 16.23
C TYR A 267 -10.04 -17.33 17.36
N VAL A 268 -11.08 -18.13 17.09
CA VAL A 268 -12.04 -18.58 18.10
C VAL A 268 -11.94 -20.08 18.31
N GLY A 269 -11.99 -20.87 17.23
CA GLY A 269 -12.02 -22.33 17.30
C GLY A 269 -10.79 -22.94 17.96
N VAL A 270 -9.59 -22.60 17.49
CA VAL A 270 -8.31 -23.14 18.02
C VAL A 270 -8.12 -22.77 19.50
N PRO A 271 -8.22 -21.49 19.93
CA PRO A 271 -8.11 -21.13 21.35
C PRO A 271 -9.16 -21.83 22.23
N ALA A 272 -10.42 -21.90 21.79
CA ALA A 272 -11.48 -22.57 22.54
C ALA A 272 -11.20 -24.07 22.72
N MET A 273 -10.72 -24.74 21.67
CA MET A 273 -10.34 -26.15 21.73
C MET A 273 -9.16 -26.38 22.70
N LEU A 274 -8.15 -25.52 22.68
CA LEU A 274 -7.01 -25.58 23.61
C LEU A 274 -7.48 -25.43 25.06
N LEU A 275 -8.33 -24.44 25.34
CA LEU A 275 -8.90 -24.22 26.68
C LEU A 275 -9.72 -25.43 27.15
N TYR A 276 -10.54 -26.00 26.26
CA TYR A 276 -11.33 -27.20 26.55
C TYR A 276 -10.44 -28.40 26.89
N GLN A 277 -9.38 -28.65 26.10
CA GLN A 277 -8.44 -29.74 26.37
C GLN A 277 -7.71 -29.57 27.71
N ILE A 278 -7.30 -28.34 28.06
CA ILE A 278 -6.65 -28.05 29.34
C ILE A 278 -7.61 -28.31 30.51
N LYS A 279 -8.88 -27.88 30.40
CA LYS A 279 -9.92 -28.16 31.41
C LYS A 279 -10.17 -29.66 31.56
N ASN A 280 -10.28 -30.39 30.45
CA ASN A 280 -10.53 -31.82 30.48
C ASN A 280 -9.35 -32.63 31.05
N LYS A 281 -8.10 -32.23 30.77
CA LYS A 281 -6.90 -32.84 31.38
C LYS A 281 -6.84 -32.59 32.89
N ARG A 282 -7.20 -31.38 33.36
CA ARG A 282 -7.29 -31.07 34.79
C ARG A 282 -8.36 -31.89 35.51
N LYS A 283 -9.50 -32.15 34.88
CA LYS A 283 -10.57 -33.02 35.41
C LYS A 283 -10.19 -34.51 35.48
N LYS A 284 -9.16 -34.94 34.75
CA LYS A 284 -8.67 -36.33 34.75
C LYS A 284 -7.62 -36.62 35.84
N TRP A 285 -7.13 -35.58 36.52
CA TRP A 285 -6.09 -35.66 37.57
C TRP A 285 -6.66 -35.48 39.00
N PHE A 286 -7.92 -35.09 39.12
CA PHE A 286 -8.71 -35.08 40.36
C PHE A 286 -9.77 -36.18 40.27
#